data_AF-A0A094GE56-F1
#
_entry.id   AF-A0A094GE56-F1
#
_cell.length_a   1.000
_cell.length_b   1.000
_cell.length_c   1.000
_cell.angle_alpha   90.00
_cell.angle_beta   90.00
_cell.angle_gamma   90.00
#
_symmetry.space_group_name_H-M   'P 1'
#
loop_
_entity.id
_entity.type
_entity.pdbx_description
1 polymer ?
#
loop_
_entity_poly.entity_id
_entity_poly.type
_entity_poly.pdbx_seq_one_letter_code
_entity_poly.pdbx_strand_id
1 'polypeptide(L)'
;MTELTEVFDDIGLIQYLDSFLDHGFDTWETVLGITEPDFDVLGVKLGHRRRLQRKIAEARQISHGRQPLASPKRFGPGALQR
;
A
#
# COMPACT_ATOMS: atom_id res chain seq x y z
N MET A 1 19.16 2.47 3.02
CA MET A 1 18.45 3.70 3.44
C MET A 1 17.93 4.53 2.25
N THR A 2 18.57 4.54 1.07
CA THR A 2 18.10 5.36 -0.07
C THR A 2 16.80 4.87 -0.70
N GLU A 3 16.61 3.55 -0.79
CA GLU A 3 15.42 2.98 -1.45
C GLU A 3 14.10 3.46 -0.82
N LEU A 4 14.02 3.53 0.51
CA LEU A 4 12.83 4.00 1.21
C LEU A 4 12.55 5.48 0.90
N THR A 5 13.60 6.31 0.97
CA THR A 5 13.53 7.74 0.64
C THR A 5 13.06 7.96 -0.80
N GLU A 6 13.63 7.24 -1.76
CA GLU A 6 13.26 7.33 -3.17
C GLU A 6 11.80 6.93 -3.42
N VAL A 7 11.33 5.85 -2.78
CA VAL A 7 9.93 5.42 -2.91
C VAL A 7 8.97 6.45 -2.30
N PHE A 8 9.31 7.02 -1.14
CA PHE A 8 8.48 8.04 -0.50
C PHE A 8 8.48 9.35 -1.30
N ASP A 9 9.59 9.74 -1.91
CA ASP A 9 9.68 10.91 -2.79
C ASP A 9 8.84 10.72 -4.06
N ASP A 10 8.93 9.56 -4.72
CA ASP A 10 8.18 9.20 -5.94
C ASP A 10 6.66 9.30 -5.76
N ILE A 11 6.14 8.91 -4.60
CA ILE A 11 4.70 8.97 -4.29
C ILE A 11 4.28 10.29 -3.60
N GLY A 12 5.25 11.19 -3.35
CA GLY A 12 5.04 12.48 -2.70
C GLY A 12 4.69 12.40 -1.21
N LEU A 13 5.26 11.42 -0.51
CA LEU A 13 5.08 11.19 0.93
C LEU A 13 6.35 11.40 1.75
N ILE A 14 7.41 11.96 1.18
CA ILE A 14 8.70 12.22 1.85
C ILE A 14 8.57 12.91 3.22
N GLN A 15 7.56 13.77 3.40
CA GLN A 15 7.25 14.43 4.67
C GLN A 15 6.87 13.49 5.83
N TYR A 16 6.51 12.24 5.54
CA TYR A 16 6.22 11.22 6.54
C TYR A 16 7.44 10.35 6.85
N LEU A 17 8.53 10.45 6.08
CA LEU A 17 9.70 9.58 6.22
C LEU A 17 10.27 9.59 7.64
N ASP A 18 10.45 10.77 8.24
CA ASP A 18 10.97 10.90 9.60
C ASP A 18 10.07 10.23 10.64
N SER A 19 8.74 10.35 10.49
CA SER A 19 7.78 9.69 11.37
C SER A 19 7.84 8.17 11.22
N PHE A 20 8.05 7.66 10.01
CA PHE A 20 8.22 6.22 9.79
C PHE A 20 9.52 5.73 10.44
N LEU A 21 10.62 6.47 10.28
CA LEU A 21 11.91 6.14 10.88
C LEU A 21 11.86 6.11 12.42
N ASP A 22 11.21 7.10 13.05
CA ASP A 22 11.06 7.19 14.51
C ASP A 22 10.29 5.99 15.09
N HIS A 23 9.30 5.49 14.35
CA HIS A 23 8.51 4.32 14.71
C HIS A 23 9.15 2.97 14.32
N GLY A 24 10.37 2.98 13.77
CA GLY A 24 11.12 1.76 13.41
C GLY A 24 10.82 1.20 12.03
N PHE A 25 10.21 1.99 11.14
CA PHE A 25 10.04 1.67 9.72
C PHE A 25 11.20 2.25 8.88
N ASP A 26 12.40 1.72 9.06
CA ASP A 26 13.64 2.23 8.44
C ASP A 26 14.00 1.58 7.09
N THR A 27 13.23 0.57 6.67
CA THR A 27 13.44 -0.17 5.42
C THR A 27 12.15 -0.33 4.63
N TRP A 28 12.28 -0.49 3.31
CA TRP A 28 11.11 -0.78 2.47
C TRP A 28 10.42 -2.08 2.89
N GLU A 29 11.16 -3.10 3.33
CA GLU A 29 10.60 -4.36 3.83
C GLU A 29 9.70 -4.19 5.05
N THR A 30 10.11 -3.37 6.03
CA THR A 30 9.26 -3.07 7.19
C THR A 30 7.99 -2.31 6.78
N VAL A 31 8.11 -1.38 5.83
CA VAL A 31 6.97 -0.64 5.28
C VAL A 31 6.05 -1.54 4.46
N LEU A 32 6.58 -2.53 3.75
CA LEU A 32 5.74 -3.54 3.10
C LEU A 32 4.89 -4.29 4.12
N GLY A 33 5.33 -4.43 5.38
CA GLY A 33 4.60 -5.10 6.47
C GLY A 33 3.61 -4.20 7.23
N ILE A 34 3.54 -2.90 6.94
CA ILE A 34 2.75 -1.95 7.71
C ILE A 34 1.25 -2.26 7.70
N THR A 35 0.59 -2.05 8.84
CA THR A 35 -0.83 -2.33 9.03
C THR A 35 -1.67 -1.05 9.15
N GLU A 36 -3.00 -1.17 9.09
CA GLU A 36 -3.92 -0.04 9.29
C GLU A 36 -3.73 0.72 10.62
N PRO A 37 -3.61 0.06 11.79
CA PRO A 37 -3.38 0.78 13.05
C PRO A 37 -2.04 1.53 13.08
N ASP A 38 -1.00 1.03 12.41
CA ASP A 38 0.27 1.75 12.30
C ASP A 38 0.09 3.09 11.57
N PHE A 39 -0.73 3.13 10.51
CA PHE A 39 -1.05 4.38 9.82
C PHE A 39 -1.83 5.38 10.66
N ASP A 40 -2.64 4.90 11.61
CA ASP A 40 -3.32 5.76 12.57
C ASP A 40 -2.35 6.36 13.59
N VAL A 41 -1.42 5.55 14.10
CA VAL A 41 -0.37 6.01 15.00
C VAL A 41 0.55 7.04 14.32
N LEU A 42 0.94 6.77 13.07
CA LEU A 42 1.78 7.66 12.25
C LEU A 42 1.04 8.92 11.77
N GLY A 43 -0.27 9.05 12.03
CA GLY A 43 -1.07 10.22 11.64
C GLY A 43 -1.17 10.44 10.12
N VAL A 44 -0.98 9.39 9.32
CA VAL A 44 -1.03 9.49 7.85
C VAL A 44 -2.47 9.73 7.41
N LYS A 45 -2.72 10.69 6.51
CA LYS A 45 -4.08 10.97 6.01
C LYS A 45 -4.58 9.83 5.11
N LEU A 46 -5.89 9.55 5.12
CA LEU A 46 -6.50 8.46 4.33
C LEU A 46 -6.12 8.48 2.83
N GLY A 47 -6.07 9.67 2.21
CA GLY A 47 -5.64 9.80 0.81
C GLY A 47 -4.19 9.38 0.56
N HIS A 48 -3.31 9.67 1.52
CA HIS A 48 -1.90 9.30 1.48
C HIS A 48 -1.71 7.80 1.74
N ARG A 49 -2.46 7.24 2.70
CA ARG A 49 -2.49 5.79 2.96
C ARG A 49 -2.82 5.01 1.68
N ARG A 50 -3.84 5.45 0.93
CA ARG A 50 -4.22 4.81 -0.34
C ARG A 50 -3.12 4.83 -1.40
N ARG A 51 -2.32 5.90 -1.49
CA ARG A 51 -1.17 5.96 -2.41
C ARG A 51 -0.07 5.00 -2.01
N LEU A 52 0.29 5.00 -0.73
CA LEU A 52 1.31 4.10 -0.20
C LEU A 52 0.89 2.63 -0.32
N GLN A 53 -0.35 2.29 0.05
CA GLN A 53 -0.91 0.95 -0.12
C GLN A 53 -0.90 0.49 -1.58
N ARG A 54 -1.18 1.39 -2.54
CA ARG A 54 -1.08 1.06 -3.97
C ARG A 54 0.36 0.72 -4.37
N LYS A 55 1.34 1.53 -3.94
CA LYS A 55 2.76 1.28 -4.23
C LYS A 55 3.25 -0.03 -3.59
N ILE A 56 2.84 -0.31 -2.35
CA ILE A 56 3.09 -1.57 -1.64
C ILE A 56 2.50 -2.76 -2.42
N ALA A 57 1.25 -2.66 -2.88
CA ALA A 57 0.60 -3.71 -3.66
C ALA A 57 1.32 -3.95 -5.01
N GLU A 58 1.73 -2.89 -5.69
CA GLU A 58 2.50 -2.97 -6.95
C GLU A 58 3.86 -3.64 -6.73
N ALA A 59 4.61 -3.22 -5.71
CA ALA A 59 5.89 -3.83 -5.36
C ALA A 59 5.74 -5.33 -5.05
N ARG A 60 4.73 -5.70 -4.25
CA ARG A 60 4.42 -7.11 -3.93
C ARG A 60 4.07 -7.92 -5.19
N GLN A 61 3.37 -7.32 -6.15
CA GLN A 61 2.99 -7.97 -7.41
C GLN A 61 4.19 -8.17 -8.35
N ILE A 62 5.20 -7.29 -8.29
CA ILE A 62 6.45 -7.45 -9.06
C ILE A 62 7.30 -8.55 -8.45
N SER A 63 7.41 -8.61 -7.12
CA SER A 63 8.16 -9.66 -6.41
C SER A 63 7.51 -11.05 -6.51
N HIS A 64 6.18 -11.12 -6.51
CA HIS A 64 5.42 -12.35 -6.75
C HIS A 64 5.01 -12.40 -8.22
N GLY A 65 5.94 -12.76 -9.09
CA GLY A 65 5.74 -12.80 -10.54
C GLY A 65 4.34 -13.27 -10.95
N ARG A 66 3.56 -12.33 -11.49
CA ARG A 66 2.41 -12.56 -12.37
C ARG A 66 1.19 -13.24 -11.73
N GLN A 67 0.34 -12.46 -11.07
CA GLN A 67 -1.10 -12.76 -11.10
C GLN A 67 -1.92 -11.47 -11.15
N PRO A 68 -2.59 -11.16 -12.27
CA PRO A 68 -3.56 -10.07 -12.29
C PRO A 68 -4.70 -10.49 -11.37
N LEU A 69 -4.97 -9.72 -10.32
CA LEU A 69 -6.13 -9.91 -9.47
C LEU A 69 -7.37 -9.66 -10.33
N ALA A 70 -7.90 -10.76 -10.88
CA ALA A 70 -9.14 -10.76 -11.62
C ALA A 70 -10.23 -10.14 -10.72
N SER A 71 -10.86 -9.08 -11.23
CA SER A 71 -12.08 -8.50 -10.71
C SER A 71 -13.09 -9.61 -10.36
N PRO A 72 -13.63 -9.68 -9.13
CA PRO A 72 -14.79 -10.51 -8.89
C PRO A 72 -15.95 -9.88 -9.66
N LYS A 73 -16.35 -10.58 -10.70
CA LYS A 73 -17.55 -10.35 -11.50
C LYS A 73 -18.73 -10.04 -10.56
N ARG A 74 -19.35 -8.87 -10.75
CA ARG A 74 -20.71 -8.61 -10.28
C ARG A 74 -21.62 -9.61 -11.01
N PHE A 75 -21.88 -10.76 -10.38
CA PHE A 75 -22.96 -11.65 -10.78
C PHE A 75 -24.27 -10.88 -10.62
N GLY A 76 -24.84 -10.44 -11.73
CA GLY A 76 -26.24 -10.05 -11.76
C GLY A 76 -27.09 -11.32 -11.56
N PRO A 77 -28.11 -11.31 -10.70
CA PRO A 77 -29.02 -12.44 -10.62
C PRO A 77 -29.89 -12.40 -11.88
N GLY A 78 -29.57 -13.29 -12.82
CA GLY A 78 -30.44 -13.61 -13.94
C GLY A 78 -31.69 -14.31 -13.45
N ALA A 79 -32.83 -13.76 -13.88
CA ALA A 79 -34.04 -14.46 -14.26
C ALA A 79 -34.15 -15.93 -13.82
N LEU A 80 -34.93 -16.17 -12.76
CA LEU A 80 -35.60 -17.45 -12.58
C LEU A 80 -36.96 -17.35 -13.26
N GLN A 81 -37.03 -17.98 -14.43
CA GLN A 81 -38.28 -18.44 -15.04
C GLN A 81 -39.06 -19.27 -14.01
N ARG A 82 -40.34 -18.97 -13.79
CA ARG A 82 -41.47 -19.92 -13.77
C ARG A 82 -42.77 -19.15 -14.03
#